data_AF-A0A951RIH7-F1
#
_entry.id   AF-A0A951RIH7-F1
#
_cell.length_a   1.000
_cell.length_b   1.000
_cell.length_c   1.000
_cell.angle_alpha   90.00
_cell.angle_beta   90.00
_cell.angle_gamma   90.00
#
_symmetry.space_group_name_H-M   'P 1'
#
loop_
_entity.id
_entity.type
_entity.pdbx_description
1 polymer ?
#
loop_
_entity_poly.entity_id
_entity_poly.type
_entity_poly.pdbx_seq_one_letter_code
_entity_poly.pdbx_strand_id
1 'polypeptide(L)'
;MNKLLSIVFLLTAMLALGNVSYAQRGFDDFGTEEGIRIQYRWTRHIPLAKESNAALSLRLTNEHPHPVIVSLSVRFFRDEQPMFESPENNYCLEAGQSLRGALANMRFMAEGITLDMTQQEWFSWKISEISVKQVDSCK
;
A
#
# COMPACT_ATOMS: atom_id res chain seq x y z
N MET A 1 -38.04 40.98 -0.54
CA MET A 1 -36.80 40.61 -1.27
C MET A 1 -35.69 40.02 -0.39
N ASN A 2 -35.60 40.31 0.92
CA ASN A 2 -34.50 39.80 1.76
C ASN A 2 -34.51 38.28 2.06
N LYS A 3 -35.67 37.62 2.11
CA LYS A 3 -35.74 36.19 2.52
C LYS A 3 -35.23 35.22 1.45
N LEU A 4 -35.42 35.54 0.17
CA LEU A 4 -34.92 34.73 -0.95
C LEU A 4 -33.40 34.80 -1.06
N LEU A 5 -32.80 35.97 -0.80
CA LEU A 5 -31.36 36.14 -0.79
C LEU A 5 -30.69 35.32 0.33
N SER A 6 -31.30 35.29 1.52
CA SER A 6 -30.79 34.51 2.66
C SER A 6 -30.83 33.00 2.42
N ILE A 7 -31.86 32.49 1.74
CA ILE A 7 -31.97 31.05 1.41
C ILE A 7 -30.92 30.65 0.37
N VAL A 8 -30.71 31.47 -0.66
CA VAL A 8 -29.69 31.23 -1.68
C VAL A 8 -28.28 31.23 -1.07
N PHE A 9 -28.02 32.14 -0.13
CA PHE A 9 -26.74 32.21 0.59
C PHE A 9 -26.48 31.00 1.50
N LEU A 10 -27.54 30.48 2.14
CA LEU A 10 -27.44 29.27 2.99
C LEU A 10 -27.16 28.01 2.16
N LEU A 11 -27.78 27.89 0.98
CA LEU A 11 -27.59 26.78 0.05
C LEU A 11 -26.18 26.77 -0.57
N THR A 12 -25.64 27.95 -0.90
CA THR A 12 -24.26 28.07 -1.41
C THR A 12 -23.21 27.78 -0.33
N ALA A 13 -23.46 28.16 0.92
CA ALA A 13 -22.57 27.83 2.04
C ALA A 13 -22.50 26.32 2.35
N MET A 14 -23.61 25.59 2.20
CA MET A 14 -23.62 24.13 2.39
C MET A 14 -22.89 23.38 1.26
N LEU A 15 -22.96 23.87 0.02
CA LEU A 15 -22.23 23.28 -1.11
C LEU A 15 -20.72 23.49 -1.03
N ALA A 16 -20.25 24.53 -0.33
CA ALA A 16 -18.83 24.82 -0.14
C ALA A 16 -18.13 23.91 0.89
N LEU A 17 -18.89 23.23 1.76
CA LEU A 17 -18.35 22.33 2.79
C LEU A 17 -18.22 20.87 2.33
N GLY A 18 -18.65 20.54 1.11
CA GLY A 18 -18.79 19.17 0.63
C GLY A 18 -17.53 18.49 0.07
N ASN A 19 -16.40 19.19 -0.07
CA ASN A 19 -15.26 18.66 -0.82
C ASN A 19 -13.92 18.86 -0.10
N VAL A 20 -13.62 18.03 0.91
CA VAL A 20 -12.24 17.60 1.21
C VAL A 20 -12.25 16.38 2.14
N SER A 21 -12.68 15.23 1.63
CA SER A 21 -12.44 13.93 2.24
C SER A 21 -11.17 13.28 1.66
N TYR A 22 -10.01 13.95 1.80
CA TYR A 22 -8.68 13.38 1.49
C TYR A 22 -7.94 12.92 2.76
N ALA A 23 -8.67 12.44 3.78
CA ALA A 23 -8.13 12.15 5.11
C ALA A 23 -7.72 10.68 5.34
N GLN A 24 -7.73 9.81 4.33
CA GLN A 24 -7.20 8.45 4.45
C GLN A 24 -6.34 8.10 3.24
N ARG A 25 -5.06 8.51 3.22
CA ARG A 25 -4.07 7.76 2.43
C ARG A 25 -3.78 6.46 3.17
N GLY A 26 -4.75 5.54 3.07
CA GLY A 26 -4.70 4.19 3.62
C GLY A 26 -3.71 3.32 2.85
N PHE A 27 -3.81 2.01 3.06
CA PHE A 27 -3.20 1.06 2.14
C PHE A 27 -4.21 0.79 1.03
N ASP A 28 -3.74 0.77 -0.21
CA ASP A 28 -4.49 0.32 -1.38
C ASP A 28 -4.57 -1.20 -1.35
N ASP A 29 -5.68 -1.76 -1.85
CA ASP A 29 -5.86 -3.20 -1.94
C ASP A 29 -5.13 -3.76 -3.16
N PHE A 30 -4.26 -4.73 -2.96
CA PHE A 30 -3.63 -5.47 -4.06
C PHE A 30 -4.49 -6.68 -4.45
N GLY A 31 -5.10 -7.33 -3.46
CA GLY A 31 -5.91 -8.53 -3.62
C GLY A 31 -5.66 -9.55 -2.51
N THR A 32 -6.24 -10.73 -2.67
CA THR A 32 -6.04 -11.88 -1.78
C THR A 32 -5.50 -13.05 -2.60
N GLU A 33 -4.39 -13.63 -2.15
CA GLU A 33 -3.77 -14.80 -2.77
C GLU A 33 -3.49 -15.86 -1.69
N GLU A 34 -3.87 -17.11 -1.95
CA GLU A 34 -3.69 -18.22 -1.01
C GLU A 34 -4.15 -17.93 0.44
N GLY A 35 -5.26 -17.19 0.60
CA GLY A 35 -5.80 -16.79 1.91
C GLY A 35 -4.97 -15.73 2.65
N ILE A 36 -4.07 -15.03 1.96
CA ILE A 36 -3.35 -13.86 2.45
C ILE A 36 -3.88 -12.64 1.73
N ARG A 37 -4.47 -11.71 2.49
CA ARG A 37 -4.84 -10.41 1.95
C ARG A 37 -3.63 -9.49 1.92
N ILE A 38 -3.38 -8.92 0.75
CA ILE A 38 -2.22 -8.09 0.47
C ILE A 38 -2.69 -6.67 0.21
N GLN A 39 -2.13 -5.72 0.96
CA GLN A 39 -2.36 -4.30 0.75
C GLN A 39 -1.02 -3.58 0.63
N TYR A 40 -1.00 -2.44 -0.04
CA TYR A 40 0.23 -1.71 -0.29
C TYR A 40 0.06 -0.20 -0.13
N ARG A 41 1.19 0.51 0.02
CA ARG A 41 1.22 1.96 0.09
C ARG A 41 2.56 2.48 -0.41
N TRP A 42 2.52 3.46 -1.30
CA TRP A 42 3.71 4.23 -1.68
C TRP A 42 3.93 5.41 -0.74
N THR A 43 5.17 5.60 -0.31
CA THR A 43 5.61 6.73 0.51
C THR A 43 6.97 7.22 0.07
N ARG A 44 7.32 8.46 0.42
CA ARG A 44 8.70 8.94 0.31
C ARG A 44 9.60 8.18 1.28
N HIS A 45 10.80 7.80 0.84
CA HIS A 45 11.82 7.24 1.71
C HIS A 45 12.17 8.23 2.82
N ILE A 46 12.46 9.47 2.43
CA ILE A 46 12.71 10.61 3.33
C ILE A 46 11.51 11.56 3.24
N PRO A 47 10.63 11.65 4.26
CA PRO A 47 9.35 12.36 4.15
C PRO A 47 9.44 13.81 3.67
N LEU A 48 10.52 14.52 4.04
CA LEU A 48 10.71 15.94 3.75
C LEU A 48 11.49 16.22 2.45
N ALA A 49 12.15 15.21 1.87
CA ALA A 49 12.91 15.40 0.64
C ALA A 49 12.05 15.03 -0.58
N LYS A 50 11.72 16.03 -1.42
CA LYS A 50 10.85 15.85 -2.60
C LYS A 50 11.43 14.84 -3.59
N GLU A 51 12.75 14.91 -3.81
CA GLU A 51 13.49 14.02 -4.71
C GLU A 51 13.88 12.68 -4.06
N SER A 52 13.36 12.35 -2.87
CA SER A 52 13.67 11.07 -2.26
C SER A 52 13.04 9.92 -3.04
N ASN A 53 13.76 8.80 -3.11
CA ASN A 53 13.23 7.54 -3.62
C ASN A 53 11.87 7.20 -2.99
N ALA A 54 11.00 6.60 -3.79
CA ALA A 54 9.76 6.02 -3.36
C ALA A 54 10.03 4.72 -2.60
N ALA A 55 9.17 4.41 -1.64
CA ALA A 55 9.20 3.18 -0.90
C ALA A 55 7.81 2.56 -0.85
N LEU A 56 7.71 1.34 -1.35
CA LEU A 56 6.54 0.47 -1.25
C LEU A 56 6.51 -0.15 0.14
N SER A 57 5.44 0.10 0.89
CA SER A 57 5.17 -0.62 2.13
C SER A 57 4.06 -1.63 1.89
N LEU A 58 4.31 -2.90 2.21
CA LEU A 58 3.28 -3.93 2.18
C LEU A 58 2.62 -4.09 3.56
N ARG A 59 1.39 -4.60 3.51
CA ARG A 59 0.67 -5.18 4.64
C ARG A 59 0.12 -6.53 4.20
N LEU A 60 0.45 -7.57 4.95
CA LEU A 60 -0.10 -8.91 4.76
C LEU A 60 -1.06 -9.20 5.92
N THR A 61 -2.20 -9.81 5.62
CA THR A 61 -3.15 -10.29 6.64
C THR A 61 -3.45 -11.74 6.38
N ASN A 62 -3.23 -12.58 7.39
CA ASN A 62 -3.57 -14.00 7.33
C ASN A 62 -5.08 -14.17 7.56
N GLU A 63 -5.81 -14.59 6.53
CA GLU A 63 -7.25 -14.87 6.61
C GLU A 63 -7.54 -16.33 6.96
N HIS A 64 -6.52 -17.17 7.12
CA HIS A 64 -6.67 -18.55 7.57
C HIS A 64 -6.99 -18.63 9.07
N PRO A 65 -7.68 -19.70 9.51
CA PRO A 65 -7.91 -19.98 10.93
C PRO A 65 -6.69 -20.57 11.64
N HIS A 66 -5.53 -20.66 10.99
CA HIS A 66 -4.31 -21.28 11.52
C HIS A 66 -3.07 -20.43 11.19
N PRO A 67 -1.95 -20.62 11.91
CA PRO A 67 -0.70 -19.90 11.64
C PRO A 67 -0.08 -20.34 10.31
N VAL A 68 0.53 -19.40 9.59
CA VAL A 68 1.15 -19.63 8.28
C VAL A 68 2.50 -18.91 8.16
N ILE A 69 3.39 -19.48 7.35
CA ILE A 69 4.55 -18.79 6.80
C ILE A 69 4.22 -18.37 5.37
N VAL A 70 4.41 -17.08 5.09
CA VAL A 70 4.25 -16.48 3.75
C VAL A 70 5.63 -16.14 3.21
N SER A 71 5.98 -16.72 2.06
CA SER A 71 7.20 -16.44 1.32
C SER A 71 6.86 -15.62 0.08
N LEU A 72 7.52 -14.47 -0.13
CA LEU A 72 7.29 -13.64 -1.32
C LEU A 72 8.52 -12.83 -1.76
N SER A 73 8.54 -12.44 -3.03
CA SER A 73 9.46 -11.42 -3.56
C SER A 73 8.71 -10.29 -4.28
N VAL A 74 9.29 -9.10 -4.24
CA VAL A 74 8.76 -7.90 -4.91
C VAL A 74 9.69 -7.52 -6.06
N ARG A 75 9.12 -7.27 -7.23
CA ARG A 75 9.84 -6.76 -8.41
C ARG A 75 9.33 -5.39 -8.82
N PHE A 76 10.26 -4.52 -9.22
CA PHE A 76 9.95 -3.23 -9.84
C PHE A 76 10.36 -3.24 -11.31
N PHE A 77 9.53 -2.64 -12.14
CA PHE A 77 9.73 -2.56 -13.57
C PHE A 77 9.67 -1.11 -14.04
N ARG A 78 10.49 -0.80 -15.03
CA ARG A 78 10.44 0.44 -15.80
C ARG A 78 10.47 0.09 -17.27
N ASP A 79 9.50 0.60 -18.02
CA ASP A 79 9.33 0.29 -19.43
C ASP A 79 9.35 -1.24 -19.66
N GLU A 80 8.64 -1.97 -18.77
CA GLU A 80 8.55 -3.44 -18.71
C GLU A 80 9.87 -4.18 -18.38
N GLN A 81 10.98 -3.47 -18.17
CA GLN A 81 12.26 -4.07 -17.79
C GLN A 81 12.41 -4.15 -16.27
N PRO A 82 12.84 -5.31 -15.73
CA PRO A 82 13.08 -5.44 -14.30
C PRO A 82 14.24 -4.56 -13.87
N MET A 83 14.03 -3.73 -12.85
CA MET A 83 15.06 -2.85 -12.28
C MET A 83 15.54 -3.34 -10.91
N PHE A 84 14.64 -3.98 -10.17
CA PHE A 84 14.86 -4.40 -8.80
C PHE A 84 14.07 -5.67 -8.55
N GLU A 85 14.67 -6.57 -7.79
CA GLU A 85 14.03 -7.73 -7.21
C GLU A 85 14.50 -7.84 -5.76
N SER A 86 13.55 -7.91 -4.82
CA SER A 86 13.91 -8.22 -3.45
C SER A 86 14.37 -9.67 -3.33
N PRO A 87 15.22 -10.02 -2.35
CA PRO A 87 15.33 -11.42 -1.94
C PRO A 87 13.96 -11.96 -1.55
N GLU A 88 13.84 -13.29 -1.47
CA GLU A 88 12.66 -13.91 -0.88
C GLU A 88 12.55 -13.50 0.59
N ASN A 89 11.38 -13.01 0.99
CA ASN A 89 11.07 -12.62 2.35
C ASN A 89 10.08 -13.61 2.95
N ASN A 90 10.36 -14.03 4.18
CA ASN A 90 9.55 -14.99 4.90
C ASN A 90 8.90 -14.31 6.10
N TYR A 91 7.58 -14.40 6.19
CA TYR A 91 6.78 -13.78 7.25
C TYR A 91 5.92 -14.83 7.93
N CYS A 92 6.05 -14.98 9.24
CA CYS A 92 5.13 -15.82 10.01
C CYS A 92 3.95 -14.96 10.49
N LEU A 93 2.72 -15.40 10.20
CA LEU A 93 1.50 -14.76 10.64
C LEU A 93 0.62 -15.76 11.39
N GLU A 94 0.27 -15.42 12.63
CA GLU A 94 -0.80 -16.08 13.39
C GLU A 94 -2.15 -15.92 12.68
N ALA A 95 -3.14 -16.74 13.06
CA ALA A 95 -4.49 -16.67 12.50
C ALA A 95 -5.10 -15.26 12.70
N GLY A 96 -5.57 -14.63 11.61
CA GLY A 96 -6.13 -13.28 11.64
C GLY A 96 -5.10 -12.15 11.83
N GLN A 97 -3.81 -12.46 11.97
CA GLN A 97 -2.78 -11.46 12.20
C GLN A 97 -2.51 -10.63 10.93
N SER A 98 -2.28 -9.33 11.12
CA SER A 98 -1.73 -8.45 10.09
C SER A 98 -0.31 -7.99 10.44
N LEU A 99 0.61 -8.09 9.48
CA LEU A 99 1.95 -7.49 9.55
C LEU A 99 2.06 -6.34 8.55
N ARG A 100 2.81 -5.28 8.89
CA ARG A 100 2.98 -4.11 8.01
C ARG A 100 4.29 -3.35 8.20
N GLY A 101 4.76 -2.75 7.11
CA GLY A 101 5.72 -1.64 7.11
C GLY A 101 7.15 -2.02 7.52
N ALA A 102 7.94 -1.00 7.85
CA ALA A 102 9.39 -1.11 8.01
C ALA A 102 9.83 -2.04 9.16
N LEU A 103 9.09 -2.08 10.27
CA LEU A 103 9.43 -2.93 11.43
C LEU A 103 9.34 -4.43 11.11
N ALA A 104 8.54 -4.80 10.12
CA ALA A 104 8.41 -6.18 9.65
C ALA A 104 9.26 -6.45 8.40
N ASN A 105 10.21 -5.58 8.04
CA ASN A 105 10.96 -5.65 6.77
C ASN A 105 10.04 -5.75 5.52
N MET A 106 8.85 -5.16 5.59
CA MET A 106 7.88 -5.11 4.50
C MET A 106 7.95 -3.76 3.76
N ARG A 107 9.16 -3.20 3.63
CA ARG A 107 9.39 -1.91 2.98
C ARG A 107 10.48 -2.06 1.92
N PHE A 108 10.12 -1.80 0.68
CA PHE A 108 10.97 -1.98 -0.50
C PHE A 108 11.22 -0.62 -1.16
N MET A 109 12.47 -0.26 -1.39
CA MET A 109 12.85 1.04 -1.96
C MET A 109 12.99 0.93 -3.47
N ALA A 110 12.32 1.81 -4.21
CA ALA A 110 12.47 1.93 -5.65
C ALA A 110 13.55 2.99 -5.93
N GLU A 111 14.79 2.54 -6.11
CA GLU A 111 15.93 3.43 -6.36
C GLU A 111 15.76 4.22 -7.65
N GLY A 112 15.99 5.54 -7.58
CA GLY A 112 15.86 6.44 -8.73
C GLY A 112 14.41 6.75 -9.14
N ILE A 113 13.41 6.24 -8.42
CA ILE A 113 12.00 6.48 -8.68
C ILE A 113 11.45 7.38 -7.58
N THR A 114 10.97 8.57 -7.91
CA THR A 114 10.29 9.44 -6.93
C THR A 114 8.84 9.00 -6.71
N LEU A 115 8.18 9.51 -5.67
CA LEU A 115 6.79 9.15 -5.39
C LEU A 115 5.85 9.47 -6.56
N ASP A 116 6.05 10.59 -7.26
CA ASP A 116 5.18 11.00 -8.36
C ASP A 116 5.39 10.10 -9.60
N MET A 117 6.59 9.51 -9.73
CA MET A 117 6.90 8.55 -10.79
C MET A 117 6.15 7.22 -10.61
N THR A 118 5.75 6.86 -9.39
CA THR A 118 5.04 5.57 -9.16
C THR A 118 3.63 5.55 -9.73
N GLN A 119 3.12 6.69 -10.20
CA GLN A 119 1.82 6.83 -10.85
C GLN A 119 1.91 6.83 -12.38
N GLN A 120 3.12 6.77 -12.93
CA GLN A 120 3.32 6.82 -14.37
C GLN A 120 3.15 5.43 -14.98
N GLU A 121 2.58 5.36 -16.18
CA GLU A 121 2.29 4.09 -16.86
C GLU A 121 3.54 3.24 -17.14
N TRP A 122 4.70 3.89 -17.31
CA TRP A 122 5.97 3.21 -17.56
C TRP A 122 6.55 2.53 -16.30
N PHE A 123 6.07 2.87 -15.10
CA PHE A 123 6.51 2.25 -13.86
C PHE A 123 5.47 1.26 -13.35
N SER A 124 5.90 0.06 -13.00
CA SER A 124 5.02 -0.91 -12.34
C SER A 124 5.76 -1.73 -11.31
N TRP A 125 5.00 -2.42 -10.47
CA TRP A 125 5.53 -3.37 -9.49
C TRP A 125 4.66 -4.61 -9.48
N LYS A 126 5.25 -5.74 -9.11
CA LYS A 126 4.53 -7.01 -8.96
C LYS A 126 5.09 -7.80 -7.78
N ILE A 127 4.25 -8.67 -7.22
CA ILE A 127 4.68 -9.79 -6.39
C ILE A 127 4.93 -10.95 -7.36
N SER A 128 6.12 -11.55 -7.33
CA SER A 128 6.49 -12.55 -8.34
C SER A 128 5.84 -13.89 -8.06
N GLU A 129 6.07 -14.42 -6.86
CA GLU A 129 5.55 -15.70 -6.39
C GLU A 129 5.24 -15.52 -4.90
N ILE A 130 4.05 -15.94 -4.50
CA ILE A 130 3.66 -16.07 -3.10
C ILE A 130 3.52 -17.56 -2.80
N SER A 131 4.08 -17.99 -1.68
CA SER A 131 3.89 -19.34 -1.18
C SER A 131 3.41 -19.28 0.27
N VAL A 132 2.33 -19.99 0.57
CA VAL A 132 1.76 -20.04 1.92
C VAL A 132 1.87 -21.46 2.47
N LYS A 133 2.56 -21.59 3.59
CA LYS A 133 2.73 -22.86 4.29
C LYS A 133 2.12 -22.80 5.69
N GLN A 134 1.15 -23.65 5.97
CA GLN A 134 0.62 -23.84 7.33
C GLN A 134 1.74 -24.31 8.29
N VAL A 135 1.75 -23.74 9.49
CA VAL A 135 2.65 -24.11 10.58
C VAL A 135 1.90 -24.21 11.91
N ASP A 136 2.50 -24.87 12.89
CA ASP A 136 1.87 -25.07 14.20
C ASP A 136 1.83 -23.79 15.06
N SER A 137 2.82 -22.90 14.91
CA SER A 137 2.94 -21.63 15.65
C SER A 137 3.97 -20.70 15.02
N CYS A 138 3.80 -19.39 15.20
CA CYS A 138 4.86 -18.41 14.96
C CYS A 138 5.69 -18.21 16.22
N LYS A 139 7.01 -18.44 16.12
CA LYS A 139 7.97 -18.31 17.23
C LYS A 139 8.86 -17.09 17.05
#